data_AF-A0A1Y1WZ86-F1
#
_entry.id   AF-A0A1Y1WZ86-F1
#
_cell.length_a   1.000
_cell.length_b   1.000
_cell.length_c   1.000
_cell.angle_alpha   90.00
_cell.angle_beta   90.00
_cell.angle_gamma   90.00
#
_symmetry.space_group_name_H-M   'P 1'
#
loop_
_entity.id
_entity.type
_entity.pdbx_description
1 polymer ?
#
loop_
_entity_poly.entity_id
_entity_poly.type
_entity_poly.pdbx_seq_one_letter_code
_entity_poly.pdbx_strand_id
1 'polypeptide(L)'
;MTVEEINNEESQFEIDFPKYEDYIIVNDLSYLYVTRPYTTYEEDGNISQVPYDISLQNCKYNVKENKIISEFYFGDEENTKFRLAFELRNKPTKEFTQDTQITKVDVFSVDDKKYNKNPYVIYFDYINKKIKDLRTSVRRFEITTDKGNVFNADVSRTILTVI
;
A
#
# COMPACT_ATOMS: atom_id res chain seq x y z
N MET A 1 -41.35 -13.06 -7.32
CA MET A 1 -40.22 -12.12 -7.33
C MET A 1 -40.31 -11.30 -6.07
N THR A 2 -39.53 -11.66 -5.06
CA THR A 2 -39.45 -10.97 -3.78
C THR A 2 -38.44 -9.81 -3.89
N VAL A 3 -38.65 -8.79 -3.06
CA VAL A 3 -37.93 -7.50 -3.03
C VAL A 3 -36.49 -7.66 -2.47
N GLU A 4 -35.95 -8.88 -2.40
CA GLU A 4 -34.69 -9.21 -1.70
C GLU A 4 -33.50 -9.50 -2.62
N GLU A 5 -33.65 -9.45 -3.95
CA GLU A 5 -32.53 -9.70 -4.89
C GLU A 5 -32.05 -8.43 -5.62
N ILE A 6 -32.29 -7.24 -5.06
CA ILE A 6 -31.80 -5.96 -5.64
C ILE A 6 -30.55 -5.42 -4.91
N ASN A 7 -30.08 -6.06 -3.82
CA ASN A 7 -28.89 -5.64 -3.08
C ASN A 7 -27.77 -6.68 -3.16
N ASN A 8 -26.79 -6.50 -4.07
CA ASN A 8 -25.35 -6.76 -3.88
C ASN A 8 -24.54 -7.09 -5.15
N GLU A 9 -24.72 -6.35 -6.24
CA GLU A 9 -23.69 -6.30 -7.30
C GLU A 9 -23.42 -4.86 -7.76
N GLU A 10 -23.25 -3.92 -6.82
CA GLU A 10 -22.38 -2.78 -7.14
C GLU A 10 -20.94 -3.30 -7.09
N SER A 11 -20.51 -3.98 -8.16
CA SER A 11 -19.15 -4.51 -8.26
C SER A 11 -18.16 -3.40 -7.92
N GLN A 12 -17.37 -3.59 -6.86
CA GLN A 12 -16.26 -2.68 -6.55
C GLN A 12 -15.33 -2.68 -7.76
N PHE A 13 -15.25 -1.55 -8.47
CA PHE A 13 -14.34 -1.42 -9.60
C PHE A 13 -12.92 -1.19 -9.05
N GLU A 14 -12.17 -2.30 -9.00
CA GLU A 14 -10.79 -2.36 -8.52
C GLU A 14 -9.84 -2.70 -9.67
N ILE A 15 -8.65 -2.10 -9.65
CA ILE A 15 -7.59 -2.37 -10.61
C ILE A 15 -6.34 -2.80 -9.85
N ASP A 16 -5.83 -3.99 -10.17
CA ASP A 16 -4.63 -4.53 -9.54
C ASP A 16 -3.38 -3.74 -9.90
N PHE A 17 -2.46 -3.62 -8.94
CA PHE A 17 -1.12 -3.12 -9.19
C PHE A 17 -0.27 -4.19 -9.91
N PRO A 18 0.76 -3.78 -10.67
CA PRO A 18 1.67 -4.71 -11.30
C PRO A 18 2.40 -5.54 -10.22
N LYS A 19 2.49 -6.84 -10.45
CA LYS A 19 3.10 -7.78 -9.51
C LYS A 19 3.99 -8.82 -10.20
N TYR A 20 4.98 -9.30 -9.48
CA TYR A 20 5.78 -10.48 -9.82
C TYR A 20 5.60 -11.49 -8.70
N GLU A 21 5.02 -12.66 -9.01
CA GLU A 21 4.53 -13.59 -8.00
C GLU A 21 3.57 -12.87 -7.03
N ASP A 22 3.90 -12.85 -5.73
CA ASP A 22 3.12 -12.17 -4.69
C ASP A 22 3.66 -10.77 -4.33
N TYR A 23 4.70 -10.30 -5.03
CA TYR A 23 5.35 -9.01 -4.76
C TYR A 23 4.85 -7.90 -5.67
N ILE A 24 4.50 -6.76 -5.09
CA ILE A 24 4.00 -5.59 -5.82
C ILE A 24 5.18 -4.77 -6.35
N ILE A 25 5.26 -4.60 -7.67
CA ILE A 25 6.37 -3.96 -8.37
C ILE A 25 6.15 -2.44 -8.43
N VAL A 26 7.15 -1.68 -8.00
CA VAL A 26 7.18 -0.21 -8.07
C VAL A 26 8.55 0.31 -8.50
N ASN A 27 8.67 1.58 -8.87
CA ASN A 27 9.96 2.26 -9.05
C ASN A 27 10.95 1.49 -9.93
N ASP A 28 10.50 1.02 -11.10
CA ASP A 28 11.33 0.32 -12.08
C ASP A 28 11.99 -0.96 -11.52
N LEU A 29 11.19 -1.88 -10.97
CA LEU A 29 11.54 -3.23 -10.44
C LEU A 29 11.87 -3.34 -8.94
N SER A 30 11.61 -2.30 -8.14
CA SER A 30 11.58 -2.44 -6.68
C SER A 30 10.28 -3.11 -6.22
N TYR A 31 10.24 -3.63 -4.98
CA TYR A 31 8.99 -4.04 -4.35
C TYR A 31 8.48 -2.97 -3.39
N LEU A 32 7.18 -2.98 -3.11
CA LEU A 32 6.55 -2.06 -2.16
C LEU A 32 6.64 -2.61 -0.73
N TYR A 33 7.14 -1.82 0.23
CA TYR A 33 7.43 -2.32 1.57
C TYR A 33 6.82 -1.48 2.69
N VAL A 34 6.51 -2.16 3.79
CA VAL A 34 6.35 -1.55 5.11
C VAL A 34 7.56 -1.89 5.97
N THR A 35 7.98 -0.98 6.84
CA THR A 35 9.15 -1.20 7.71
C THR A 35 8.72 -1.16 9.18
N ARG A 36 9.30 -2.05 9.99
CA ARG A 36 9.18 -2.03 11.45
C ARG A 36 10.57 -1.96 12.08
N PRO A 37 10.80 -1.16 13.14
CA PRO A 37 12.02 -1.29 13.94
C PRO A 37 12.02 -2.65 14.68
N TYR A 38 13.03 -3.46 14.43
CA TYR A 38 13.26 -4.71 15.15
C TYR A 38 14.48 -4.55 16.07
N THR A 39 14.29 -4.89 17.34
CA THR A 39 15.37 -4.83 18.34
C THR A 39 16.12 -6.15 18.35
N THR A 40 17.42 -6.10 18.07
CA THR A 40 18.35 -7.22 18.22
C THR A 40 19.22 -7.01 19.46
N TYR A 41 19.59 -8.11 20.11
CA TYR A 41 20.59 -8.11 21.17
C TYR A 41 21.89 -8.67 20.60
N GLU A 42 22.95 -7.88 20.65
CA GLU A 42 24.29 -8.31 20.26
C GLU A 42 24.90 -9.19 21.36
N GLU A 43 25.93 -9.98 21.02
CA GLU A 43 26.56 -10.93 21.95
C GLU A 43 27.18 -10.25 23.18
N ASP A 44 27.51 -8.95 23.07
CA ASP A 44 28.04 -8.11 24.14
C ASP A 44 26.94 -7.45 25.01
N GLY A 45 25.67 -7.73 24.73
CA GLY A 45 24.52 -7.17 25.41
C GLY A 45 24.06 -5.81 24.88
N ASN A 46 24.68 -5.28 23.82
CA ASN A 46 24.22 -4.06 23.18
C ASN A 46 22.89 -4.26 22.47
N ILE A 47 22.08 -3.20 22.49
CA ILE A 47 20.76 -3.17 21.86
C ILE A 47 20.90 -2.42 20.54
N SER A 48 20.67 -3.13 19.44
CA SER A 48 20.66 -2.56 18.09
C SER A 48 19.23 -2.56 17.53
N GLN A 49 18.88 -1.52 16.78
CA GLN A 49 17.61 -1.45 16.04
C GLN A 49 17.90 -1.60 14.55
N VAL A 50 17.39 -2.68 13.96
CA VAL A 50 17.49 -2.93 12.51
C VAL A 50 16.11 -2.79 11.88
N PRO A 51 16.01 -2.23 10.65
CA PRO A 51 14.76 -2.23 9.92
C PRO A 51 14.39 -3.66 9.52
N TYR A 52 13.16 -4.05 9.82
CA TYR A 52 12.54 -5.27 9.32
C TYR A 52 11.51 -4.90 8.24
N ASP A 53 11.88 -5.15 6.99
CA ASP A 53 11.09 -4.79 5.82
C ASP A 53 10.17 -5.95 5.43
N ILE A 54 8.90 -5.64 5.20
CA ILE A 54 7.86 -6.61 4.85
C ILE A 54 7.21 -6.14 3.55
N SER A 55 7.21 -7.00 2.55
CA SER A 55 6.58 -6.70 1.26
C SER A 55 5.07 -6.62 1.39
N LEU A 56 4.48 -5.60 0.78
CA LEU A 56 3.05 -5.53 0.57
C LEU A 56 2.61 -6.47 -0.56
N GLN A 57 1.40 -6.98 -0.42
CA GLN A 57 0.74 -7.91 -1.31
C GLN A 57 -0.65 -7.37 -1.68
N ASN A 58 -1.28 -7.96 -2.70
CA ASN A 58 -2.67 -7.69 -3.10
C ASN A 58 -3.01 -6.18 -3.19
N CYS A 59 -2.09 -5.38 -3.73
CA CYS A 59 -2.30 -3.94 -3.87
C CYS A 59 -3.27 -3.65 -5.02
N LYS A 60 -4.32 -2.89 -4.74
CA LYS A 60 -5.33 -2.50 -5.73
C LYS A 60 -5.72 -1.04 -5.58
N TYR A 61 -6.04 -0.40 -6.69
CA TYR A 61 -6.73 0.88 -6.70
C TYR A 61 -8.24 0.68 -6.85
N ASN A 62 -9.01 1.09 -5.84
CA ASN A 62 -10.46 1.12 -5.88
C ASN A 62 -10.91 2.48 -6.43
N VAL A 63 -11.47 2.48 -7.65
CA VAL A 63 -11.81 3.70 -8.40
C VAL A 63 -13.00 4.42 -7.78
N LYS A 64 -13.97 3.67 -7.25
CA LYS A 64 -15.19 4.23 -6.62
C LYS A 64 -14.85 4.94 -5.31
N GLU A 65 -14.09 4.29 -4.45
CA GLU A 65 -13.70 4.83 -3.15
C GLU A 65 -12.54 5.82 -3.23
N ASN A 66 -11.83 5.86 -4.36
CA ASN A 66 -10.62 6.65 -4.57
C ASN A 66 -9.53 6.32 -3.53
N LYS A 67 -9.26 5.02 -3.36
CA LYS A 67 -8.30 4.50 -2.37
C LYS A 67 -7.40 3.44 -2.99
N ILE A 68 -6.17 3.34 -2.50
CA ILE A 68 -5.31 2.18 -2.73
C ILE A 68 -5.37 1.30 -1.48
N ILE A 69 -5.60 0.01 -1.65
CA ILE A 69 -5.69 -0.97 -0.57
C ILE A 69 -4.61 -2.03 -0.81
N SER A 70 -3.93 -2.42 0.26
CA SER A 70 -2.81 -3.37 0.26
C SER A 70 -2.91 -4.26 1.50
N GLU A 71 -2.27 -5.44 1.46
CA GLU A 71 -2.24 -6.38 2.58
C GLU A 71 -0.80 -6.82 2.88
N PHE A 72 -0.54 -7.22 4.13
CA PHE A 72 0.72 -7.87 4.51
C PHE A 72 0.56 -8.72 5.79
N TYR A 73 1.55 -9.56 6.07
CA TYR A 73 1.59 -10.46 7.22
C TYR A 73 2.79 -10.16 8.13
N PHE A 74 2.62 -10.33 9.44
CA PHE A 74 3.70 -10.13 10.42
C PHE A 74 3.63 -11.13 11.60
N GLY A 75 4.78 -11.71 11.99
CA GLY A 75 4.97 -12.53 13.20
C GLY A 75 5.43 -13.98 12.97
N ASP A 76 6.00 -14.61 14.01
CA ASP A 76 6.62 -15.96 13.97
C ASP A 76 5.66 -17.12 14.36
N GLU A 77 4.53 -16.84 15.01
CA GLU A 77 3.50 -17.83 15.34
C GLU A 77 2.11 -17.23 15.01
N GLU A 78 1.61 -17.60 13.82
CA GLU A 78 0.34 -17.18 13.17
C GLU A 78 0.25 -15.72 12.67
N ASN A 79 1.00 -15.43 11.60
CA ASN A 79 0.64 -14.57 10.45
C ASN A 79 -0.46 -13.51 10.71
N THR A 80 -0.20 -12.53 11.58
CA THR A 80 -1.17 -11.45 11.78
C THR A 80 -1.32 -10.69 10.48
N LYS A 81 -2.53 -10.71 9.92
CA LYS A 81 -2.82 -10.05 8.65
C LYS A 81 -3.19 -8.60 8.90
N PHE A 82 -2.61 -7.73 8.11
CA PHE A 82 -2.88 -6.30 8.13
C PHE A 82 -3.44 -5.85 6.80
N ARG A 83 -4.36 -4.89 6.86
CA ARG A 83 -4.82 -4.11 5.71
C ARG A 83 -4.30 -2.69 5.84
N LEU A 84 -3.65 -2.22 4.78
CA LEU A 84 -3.19 -0.85 4.63
C LEU A 84 -4.03 -0.16 3.56
N ALA A 85 -4.61 0.99 3.90
CA ALA A 85 -5.39 1.80 2.97
C ALA A 85 -4.82 3.21 2.87
N PHE A 86 -4.65 3.67 1.63
CA PHE A 86 -4.27 5.04 1.29
C PHE A 86 -5.47 5.74 0.67
N GLU A 87 -5.99 6.75 1.34
CA GLU A 87 -7.01 7.65 0.79
C GLU A 87 -6.33 8.69 -0.09
N LEU A 88 -6.92 8.98 -1.26
CA LEU A 88 -6.31 9.86 -2.26
C LEU A 88 -7.08 11.20 -2.37
N ARG A 89 -6.35 12.29 -2.60
CA ARG A 89 -6.94 13.65 -2.74
C ARG A 89 -7.53 13.88 -4.13
N ASN A 90 -6.78 13.46 -5.13
CA ASN A 90 -7.08 13.63 -6.55
C ASN A 90 -7.68 12.35 -7.11
N LYS A 91 -8.37 12.52 -8.23
CA LYS A 91 -8.96 11.45 -9.03
C LYS A 91 -8.30 11.44 -10.41
N PRO A 92 -8.33 10.31 -11.14
CA PRO A 92 -7.93 10.26 -12.53
C PRO A 92 -8.69 11.30 -13.36
N THR A 93 -7.98 12.04 -14.20
CA THR A 93 -8.61 13.00 -15.14
C THR A 93 -9.26 12.30 -16.32
N LYS A 94 -8.76 11.12 -16.67
CA LYS A 94 -9.35 10.22 -17.66
C LYS A 94 -10.08 9.10 -16.94
N GLU A 95 -11.22 8.71 -17.47
CA GLU A 95 -12.02 7.63 -16.92
C GLU A 95 -11.27 6.31 -17.01
N PHE A 96 -11.17 5.63 -15.87
CA PHE A 96 -10.74 4.24 -15.82
C PHE A 96 -11.97 3.36 -16.02
N THR A 97 -11.83 2.34 -16.87
CA THR A 97 -12.87 1.35 -17.17
C THR A 97 -12.43 -0.02 -16.69
N GLN A 98 -13.35 -1.00 -16.64
CA GLN A 98 -13.04 -2.38 -16.23
C GLN A 98 -11.85 -3.03 -16.98
N ASP A 99 -11.60 -2.60 -18.22
CA ASP A 99 -10.48 -3.10 -19.03
C ASP A 99 -9.14 -2.37 -18.77
N THR A 100 -9.12 -1.36 -17.90
CA THR A 100 -7.91 -0.58 -17.63
C THR A 100 -6.93 -1.40 -16.81
N GLN A 101 -5.67 -1.48 -17.26
CA GLN A 101 -4.60 -2.16 -16.53
C GLN A 101 -3.57 -1.15 -16.05
N ILE A 102 -3.08 -1.29 -14.81
CA ILE A 102 -1.94 -0.52 -14.31
C ILE A 102 -0.66 -1.26 -14.70
N THR A 103 0.16 -0.63 -15.53
CA THR A 103 1.41 -1.22 -16.03
C THR A 103 2.62 -0.78 -15.24
N LYS A 104 2.54 0.37 -14.58
CA LYS A 104 3.63 0.91 -13.76
C LYS A 104 3.10 1.72 -12.60
N VAL A 105 3.76 1.58 -11.45
CA VAL A 105 3.55 2.44 -10.29
C VAL A 105 4.90 2.97 -9.83
N ASP A 106 5.03 4.29 -9.75
CA ASP A 106 6.14 4.95 -9.06
C ASP A 106 5.63 5.50 -7.73
N VAL A 107 6.42 5.35 -6.66
CA VAL A 107 6.03 5.70 -5.29
C VAL A 107 7.00 6.72 -4.76
N PHE A 108 6.46 7.81 -4.23
CA PHE A 108 7.27 8.95 -3.83
C PHE A 108 7.05 9.34 -2.37
N SER A 109 8.17 9.62 -1.72
CA SER A 109 8.22 10.39 -0.47
C SER A 109 8.58 11.84 -0.77
N VAL A 110 8.36 12.73 0.20
CA VAL A 110 8.78 14.14 0.08
C VAL A 110 9.86 14.41 1.11
N ASP A 111 11.01 14.85 0.62
CA ASP A 111 12.10 15.41 1.43
C ASP A 111 12.48 16.78 0.86
N ASP A 112 12.61 17.77 1.73
CA ASP A 112 12.84 19.18 1.36
C ASP A 112 12.01 19.67 0.15
N LYS A 113 10.69 19.39 0.20
CA LYS A 113 9.70 19.72 -0.85
C LYS A 113 9.93 19.05 -2.22
N LYS A 114 10.90 18.16 -2.35
CA LYS A 114 11.17 17.39 -3.57
C LYS A 114 10.59 15.98 -3.43
N TYR A 115 9.97 15.51 -4.51
CA TYR A 115 9.52 14.13 -4.60
C TYR A 115 10.70 13.22 -4.94
N ASN A 116 10.93 12.22 -4.11
CA ASN A 116 11.97 11.22 -4.31
C ASN A 116 11.33 9.83 -4.36
N LYS A 117 11.70 9.04 -5.37
CA LYS A 117 11.24 7.64 -5.48
C LYS A 117 11.66 6.88 -4.22
N ASN A 118 10.70 6.25 -3.56
CA ASN A 118 10.91 5.52 -2.33
C ASN A 118 9.91 4.35 -2.25
N PRO A 119 10.37 3.09 -2.21
CA PRO A 119 9.48 1.93 -2.09
C PRO A 119 8.90 1.72 -0.69
N TYR A 120 9.39 2.43 0.33
CA TYR A 120 8.91 2.32 1.70
C TYR A 120 7.72 3.24 1.92
N VAL A 121 6.56 2.66 2.29
CA VAL A 121 5.30 3.44 2.39
C VAL A 121 4.91 3.82 3.82
N ILE A 122 5.19 2.95 4.78
CA ILE A 122 4.94 3.21 6.19
C ILE A 122 6.04 2.65 7.08
N TYR A 123 6.20 3.27 8.23
CA TYR A 123 6.79 2.70 9.43
C TYR A 123 5.67 2.40 10.43
N PHE A 124 5.68 1.22 11.03
CA PHE A 124 4.71 0.89 12.09
C PHE A 124 5.37 0.14 13.24
N ASP A 125 4.82 0.34 14.44
CA ASP A 125 5.18 -0.43 15.64
C ASP A 125 3.96 -1.19 16.16
N TYR A 126 4.12 -2.49 16.40
CA TYR A 126 3.07 -3.40 16.83
C TYR A 126 3.53 -4.12 18.09
N ILE A 127 2.87 -3.82 19.21
CA ILE A 127 3.23 -4.31 20.55
C ILE A 127 1.95 -4.77 21.25
N ASN A 128 1.99 -5.93 21.93
CA ASN A 128 0.87 -6.46 22.71
C ASN A 128 -0.45 -6.49 21.92
N LYS A 129 -0.38 -6.94 20.67
CA LYS A 129 -1.51 -7.03 19.72
C LYS A 129 -2.17 -5.69 19.38
N LYS A 130 -1.44 -4.57 19.49
CA LYS A 130 -1.93 -3.22 19.18
C LYS A 130 -0.93 -2.44 18.34
N ILE A 131 -1.45 -1.67 17.38
CA ILE A 131 -0.66 -0.68 16.63
C ILE A 131 -0.35 0.47 17.58
N LYS A 132 0.93 0.70 17.87
CA LYS A 132 1.41 1.71 18.82
C LYS A 132 1.85 2.99 18.13
N ASP A 133 2.57 2.87 17.02
CA ASP A 133 2.98 4.00 16.18
C ASP A 133 2.72 3.65 14.71
N LEU A 134 2.35 4.65 13.91
CA LEU A 134 2.17 4.57 12.48
C LEU A 134 2.63 5.89 11.86
N ARG A 135 3.66 5.81 11.01
CA ARG A 135 4.18 6.96 10.26
C ARG A 135 4.17 6.63 8.78
N THR A 136 3.64 7.53 7.97
CA THR A 136 3.60 7.37 6.52
C THR A 136 4.69 8.20 5.87
N SER A 137 5.56 7.53 5.12
CA SER A 137 6.59 8.14 4.26
C SER A 137 6.05 8.46 2.86
N VAL A 138 5.10 7.68 2.35
CA VAL A 138 4.52 7.93 1.02
C VAL A 138 3.67 9.21 0.99
N ARG A 139 3.79 9.93 -0.12
CA ARG A 139 3.02 11.15 -0.41
C ARG A 139 2.31 11.08 -1.74
N ARG A 140 2.83 10.30 -2.69
CA ARG A 140 2.23 10.15 -4.01
C ARG A 140 2.52 8.77 -4.59
N PHE A 141 1.52 8.21 -5.26
CA PHE A 141 1.67 7.17 -6.25
C PHE A 141 1.50 7.81 -7.63
N GLU A 142 2.43 7.59 -8.55
CA GLU A 142 2.23 7.89 -9.97
C GLU A 142 1.88 6.58 -10.67
N ILE A 143 0.64 6.51 -11.15
CA ILE A 143 0.06 5.30 -11.73
C ILE A 143 0.01 5.50 -13.25
N THR A 144 0.70 4.62 -13.98
CA THR A 144 0.64 4.57 -15.45
C THR A 144 -0.18 3.38 -15.89
N THR A 145 -1.10 3.61 -16.83
CA THR A 145 -1.94 2.54 -17.40
C THR A 145 -1.37 1.99 -18.72
N ASP A 146 -1.91 0.87 -19.18
CA ASP A 146 -1.68 0.28 -20.51
C ASP A 146 -1.88 1.26 -21.67
N LYS A 147 -2.87 2.15 -21.55
CA LYS A 147 -3.14 3.24 -22.50
C LYS A 147 -2.20 4.45 -22.38
N GLY A 148 -1.16 4.36 -21.55
CA GLY A 148 -0.18 5.44 -21.32
C GLY A 148 -0.74 6.63 -20.52
N ASN A 149 -1.88 6.46 -19.84
CA ASN A 149 -2.44 7.51 -18.99
C ASN A 149 -1.68 7.56 -17.67
N VAL A 150 -1.28 8.76 -17.25
CA VAL A 150 -0.59 8.98 -15.97
C VAL A 150 -1.54 9.65 -14.99
N PHE A 151 -1.77 8.99 -13.86
CA PHE A 151 -2.54 9.50 -12.73
C PHE A 151 -1.61 9.71 -11.54
N ASN A 152 -1.45 10.97 -11.13
CA ASN A 152 -0.80 11.31 -9.87
C ASN A 152 -1.81 11.17 -8.73
N ALA A 153 -1.65 10.16 -7.89
CA ALA A 153 -2.47 9.84 -6.73
C ALA A 153 -1.78 10.34 -5.45
N ASP A 154 -2.10 11.57 -5.03
CA ASP A 154 -1.61 12.19 -3.81
C ASP A 154 -2.31 11.65 -2.57
N VAL A 155 -1.54 11.14 -1.63
CA VAL A 155 -2.03 10.54 -0.39
C VAL A 155 -2.54 11.62 0.56
N SER A 156 -3.82 11.54 0.93
CA SER A 156 -4.43 12.38 1.95
C SER A 156 -4.24 11.81 3.34
N ARG A 157 -4.46 10.50 3.48
CA ARG A 157 -4.49 9.78 4.74
C ARG A 157 -4.07 8.34 4.52
N THR A 158 -3.43 7.77 5.54
CA THR A 158 -3.09 6.35 5.62
C THR A 158 -3.78 5.72 6.82
N ILE A 159 -4.31 4.53 6.64
CA ILE A 159 -5.03 3.78 7.67
C ILE A 159 -4.46 2.36 7.69
N LEU A 160 -4.04 1.90 8.86
CA LEU A 160 -3.59 0.53 9.09
C LEU A 160 -4.58 -0.17 10.02
N THR A 161 -5.06 -1.34 9.62
CA THR A 161 -6.05 -2.14 10.35
C THR A 161 -5.56 -3.58 10.47
N VAL A 162 -5.72 -4.17 11.65
CA VAL A 162 -5.55 -5.62 11.86
C VAL A 162 -6.82 -6.32 11.39
N ILE A 163 -6.71 -7.35 10.56
CA ILE A 163 -7.85 -8.08 9.98
C ILE A 163 -7.84 -9.57 10.30
#